data_AF-A0A3S9A6I1-F1
#
_entry.id   AF-A0A3S9A6I1-F1
#
_cell.length_a   1.000
_cell.length_b   1.000
_cell.length_c   1.000
_cell.angle_alpha   90.00
_cell.angle_beta   90.00
_cell.angle_gamma   90.00
#
_symmetry.space_group_name_H-M   'P 1'
#
loop_
_entity.id
_entity.type
_entity.pdbx_description
1 polymer ?
#
loop_
_entity_poly.entity_id
_entity_poly.type
_entity_poly.pdbx_seq_one_letter_code
_entity_poly.pdbx_strand_id
1 'polypeptide(L)'
;MAVKICTKCGESNSEGSLLCVACGSSLKDAPIEGTLNADKEYPGSTTAAKCNHCNEHLEQGALKCRYCGTVVTRRAKSTPYYSYHTPSNAERSGSSGMETFGRGCLWLILGTVGLLFLAFLTHSTINIPWFIFIPIVILVFWLAAKKSK
;
A
#
# COMPACT_ATOMS: atom_id res chain seq x y z
N MET A 1 14.63 4.08 -19.41
CA MET A 1 14.27 3.16 -18.30
C MET A 1 15.60 2.74 -17.69
N ALA A 2 15.87 3.17 -16.46
CA ALA A 2 17.10 2.80 -15.77
C ALA A 2 16.95 1.41 -15.13
N VAL A 3 17.98 0.58 -15.22
CA VAL A 3 18.03 -0.75 -14.61
C VAL A 3 19.32 -0.91 -13.80
N LYS A 4 19.25 -1.66 -12.70
CA LYS A 4 20.40 -2.04 -11.88
C LYS A 4 20.91 -3.40 -12.32
N ILE A 5 22.18 -3.48 -12.71
CA ILE A 5 22.80 -4.74 -13.08
C ILE A 5 23.47 -5.36 -11.86
N CYS A 6 23.10 -6.59 -11.52
CA CYS A 6 23.66 -7.28 -10.36
C CYS A 6 25.14 -7.63 -10.58
N THR A 7 26.01 -7.15 -9.68
CA THR A 7 27.46 -7.41 -9.75
C THR A 7 27.86 -8.86 -9.39
N LYS A 8 26.92 -9.67 -8.87
CA LYS A 8 27.15 -11.07 -8.49
C LYS A 8 26.71 -12.07 -9.56
N CYS A 9 25.57 -11.85 -10.21
CA CYS A 9 25.01 -12.80 -11.17
C CYS A 9 24.65 -12.19 -12.53
N GLY A 10 24.83 -10.89 -12.73
CA GLY A 10 24.55 -10.20 -14.00
C GLY A 10 23.07 -9.92 -14.29
N GLU A 11 22.16 -10.27 -13.38
CA GLU A 11 20.72 -10.07 -13.59
C GLU A 11 20.35 -8.58 -13.62
N SER A 12 19.43 -8.22 -14.53
CA SER A 12 18.89 -6.86 -14.62
C SER A 12 17.71 -6.70 -13.67
N ASN A 13 17.73 -5.63 -12.88
CA ASN A 13 16.74 -5.37 -11.84
C ASN A 13 16.19 -3.95 -11.99
N SER A 14 14.99 -3.69 -11.48
CA SER A 14 14.40 -2.35 -11.48
C SER A 14 15.27 -1.35 -10.72
N GLU A 15 15.26 -0.07 -11.11
CA GLU A 15 16.05 1.00 -10.47
C GLU A 15 15.81 1.12 -8.95
N GLY A 16 14.61 0.81 -8.49
CA GLY A 16 14.23 0.82 -7.06
C GLY A 16 14.57 -0.45 -6.27
N SER A 17 15.10 -1.50 -6.91
CA SER A 17 15.36 -2.77 -6.23
C SER A 17 16.56 -2.68 -5.27
N LEU A 18 16.37 -3.21 -4.06
CA LEU A 18 17.41 -3.29 -3.01
C LEU A 18 18.14 -4.65 -3.01
N LEU A 19 17.50 -5.67 -3.57
CA LEU A 19 17.96 -7.06 -3.64
C LEU A 19 17.77 -7.59 -5.06
N CYS A 20 18.68 -8.47 -5.48
CA CYS A 20 18.62 -9.12 -6.78
C CYS A 20 17.51 -10.18 -6.80
N VAL A 21 16.64 -10.12 -7.81
CA VAL A 21 15.55 -11.10 -7.98
C VAL A 21 16.06 -12.52 -8.27
N ALA A 22 17.24 -12.64 -8.90
CA ALA A 22 17.79 -13.94 -9.28
C ALA A 22 18.66 -14.59 -8.19
N CYS A 23 19.56 -13.83 -7.55
CA CYS A 23 20.54 -14.38 -6.60
C CYS A 23 20.40 -13.88 -5.16
N GLY A 24 19.46 -12.97 -4.88
CA GLY A 24 19.22 -12.43 -3.54
C GLY A 24 20.30 -11.48 -3.00
N SER A 25 21.38 -11.22 -3.75
CA SER A 25 22.44 -10.31 -3.32
C SER A 25 22.00 -8.84 -3.30
N SER A 26 22.64 -8.03 -2.45
CA SER A 26 22.27 -6.62 -2.32
C SER A 26 22.69 -5.80 -3.54
N LEU A 27 21.77 -4.94 -4.00
CA LEU A 27 21.94 -4.04 -5.15
C LEU A 27 22.11 -2.57 -4.73
N LYS A 28 22.58 -2.34 -3.49
CA LYS A 28 22.84 -0.98 -2.99
C LYS A 28 23.91 -0.27 -3.82
N ASP A 29 24.93 -1.00 -4.23
CA ASP A 29 26.10 -0.50 -4.96
C ASP A 29 26.11 -0.97 -6.43
N ALA A 30 24.99 -1.49 -6.92
CA ALA A 30 24.90 -2.01 -8.29
C ALA A 30 24.93 -0.86 -9.32
N PRO A 31 25.69 -0.99 -10.41
CA PRO A 31 25.73 0.00 -11.48
C PRO A 31 24.34 0.15 -12.09
N ILE A 32 23.93 1.40 -12.29
CA ILE A 32 22.67 1.75 -12.95
C ILE A 32 23.01 2.06 -14.40
N GLU A 33 22.41 1.33 -15.32
CA GLU A 33 22.55 1.58 -16.75
C GLU A 33 21.23 2.15 -17.31
N GLY A 34 21.36 3.09 -18.25
CA GLY A 34 20.25 3.81 -18.86
C GLY A 34 20.04 5.22 -18.31
N THR A 35 19.05 5.93 -18.85
CA THR A 35 18.67 7.26 -18.37
C THR A 35 17.92 7.13 -17.04
N LEU A 36 18.50 7.68 -15.96
CA LEU A 36 17.82 7.80 -14.67
C LEU A 36 16.52 8.59 -14.85
N ASN A 37 15.41 8.09 -14.34
CA ASN A 37 14.19 8.90 -14.26
C ASN A 37 14.35 10.09 -13.28
N ALA A 38 15.48 10.16 -12.56
CA ALA A 38 15.88 11.25 -11.67
C ALA A 38 16.40 12.50 -12.42
N ASP A 39 16.83 12.39 -13.68
CA ASP A 39 17.14 13.56 -14.54
C ASP A 39 15.88 14.16 -15.18
N LYS A 40 14.70 13.81 -14.66
CA LYS A 40 13.67 14.83 -14.58
C LYS A 40 14.08 15.72 -13.43
N GLU A 41 14.93 16.69 -13.74
CA GLU A 41 14.90 18.01 -13.12
C GLU A 41 13.41 18.41 -13.13
N TYR A 42 12.68 18.01 -12.09
CA TYR A 42 11.34 18.50 -11.88
C TYR A 42 11.60 19.98 -11.61
N PRO A 43 11.08 20.91 -12.41
CA PRO A 43 10.95 22.28 -11.97
C PRO A 43 9.99 22.23 -10.79
N GLY A 44 10.52 21.87 -9.63
CA GLY A 44 9.83 21.87 -8.37
C GLY A 44 9.41 23.30 -8.15
N SER A 45 8.15 23.60 -8.44
CA SER A 45 7.44 24.64 -7.73
C SER A 45 8.11 26.02 -7.78
N THR A 46 8.53 26.49 -8.96
CA THR A 46 8.82 27.92 -9.20
C THR A 46 7.61 28.68 -9.72
N THR A 47 6.41 28.11 -9.64
CA THR A 47 5.21 28.95 -9.68
C THR A 47 5.11 29.67 -8.35
N ALA A 48 5.72 30.86 -8.30
CA ALA A 48 5.54 31.83 -7.23
C ALA A 48 4.05 31.88 -6.88
N ALA A 49 3.72 31.48 -5.65
CA ALA A 49 2.33 31.40 -5.21
C ALA A 49 1.72 32.80 -5.32
N LYS A 50 0.55 32.91 -5.95
CA LYS A 50 -0.16 34.19 -6.04
C LYS A 50 -1.14 34.30 -4.87
N CYS A 51 -1.30 35.50 -4.34
CA CYS A 51 -2.27 35.78 -3.30
C CYS A 51 -3.69 35.62 -3.84
N ASN A 52 -4.53 34.80 -3.22
CA ASN A 52 -5.92 34.61 -3.68
C ASN A 52 -6.80 35.87 -3.56
N HIS A 53 -6.36 36.88 -2.80
CA HIS A 53 -7.13 38.10 -2.57
C HIS A 53 -6.74 39.25 -3.50
N CYS A 54 -5.44 39.45 -3.76
CA CYS A 54 -4.95 40.54 -4.61
C CYS A 54 -4.15 40.08 -5.83
N ASN A 55 -4.01 38.76 -6.03
CA ASN A 55 -3.26 38.12 -7.12
C ASN A 55 -1.77 38.47 -7.24
N GLU A 56 -1.22 39.16 -6.23
CA GLU A 56 0.20 39.52 -6.16
C GLU A 56 1.09 38.31 -5.86
N HIS A 57 2.34 38.34 -6.34
CA HIS A 57 3.31 37.28 -6.08
C HIS A 57 3.72 37.26 -4.61
N LEU A 58 3.73 36.05 -4.05
CA LEU A 58 4.12 35.80 -2.67
C LEU A 58 5.54 35.25 -2.62
N GLU A 59 6.33 35.85 -1.75
CA GLU A 59 7.66 35.37 -1.40
C GLU A 59 7.61 33.95 -0.82
N GLN A 60 8.63 33.14 -1.13
CA GLN A 60 8.78 31.78 -0.64
C GLN A 60 8.90 31.79 0.89
N GLY A 61 7.81 31.54 1.61
CA GLY A 61 7.84 31.75 3.07
C GLY A 61 6.58 32.39 3.61
N ALA A 62 5.98 33.29 2.84
CA ALA A 62 5.04 34.27 3.37
C ALA A 62 3.75 33.63 3.93
N LEU A 63 3.52 33.85 5.23
CA LEU A 63 2.27 33.51 5.92
C LEU A 63 1.22 34.63 5.81
N LYS A 64 1.65 35.83 5.40
CA LYS A 64 0.81 37.01 5.18
C LYS A 64 1.26 37.73 3.91
N CYS A 65 0.30 38.15 3.09
CA CYS A 65 0.58 38.95 1.91
C CYS A 65 1.06 40.35 2.32
N ARG A 66 2.18 40.80 1.76
CA ARG A 66 2.73 42.14 2.05
C ARG A 66 1.85 43.27 1.54
N TYR A 67 1.06 43.03 0.50
CA TYR A 67 0.30 44.07 -0.20
C TYR A 67 -1.13 44.23 0.30
N CYS A 68 -1.87 43.14 0.52
CA CYS A 68 -3.25 43.21 1.03
C CYS A 68 -3.41 42.78 2.49
N GLY A 69 -2.33 42.34 3.15
CA GLY A 69 -2.35 41.92 4.55
C GLY A 69 -3.06 40.59 4.82
N THR A 70 -3.67 39.96 3.81
CA THR A 70 -4.39 38.69 3.99
C THR A 70 -3.43 37.55 4.34
N VAL A 71 -3.85 36.72 5.30
CA VAL A 71 -3.11 35.51 5.67
C VAL A 71 -3.19 34.50 4.53
N VAL A 72 -2.05 33.99 4.11
CA VAL A 72 -1.96 33.03 3.00
C VAL A 72 -1.80 31.65 3.62
N THR A 73 -2.83 30.82 3.49
CA THR A 73 -2.73 29.41 3.85
C THR A 73 -2.01 28.68 2.72
N ARG A 74 -0.71 28.42 2.92
CA ARG A 74 0.02 27.54 2.01
C ARG A 74 -0.57 26.14 2.21
N ARG A 75 -1.42 25.69 1.28
CA ARG A 75 -1.67 24.26 1.12
C ARG A 75 -0.33 23.67 0.70
N ALA A 76 0.38 23.06 1.66
CA ALA A 76 1.42 22.12 1.31
C ALA A 76 0.75 21.09 0.40
N LYS A 77 0.97 21.20 -0.91
CA LYS A 77 0.79 20.07 -1.81
C LYS A 77 1.91 19.12 -1.40
N SER A 78 1.65 18.32 -0.37
CA SER A 78 2.40 17.10 -0.14
C SER A 78 2.30 16.35 -1.46
N THR A 79 3.39 16.32 -2.20
CA THR A 79 3.59 15.27 -3.19
C THR A 79 3.27 13.96 -2.47
N PRO A 80 2.34 13.15 -2.98
CA PRO A 80 2.11 11.84 -2.40
C PRO A 80 3.28 10.96 -2.82
N TYR A 81 4.40 11.08 -2.13
CA TYR A 81 5.33 9.96 -2.03
C TYR A 81 4.64 8.99 -1.05
N TYR A 82 3.91 8.04 -1.64
CA TYR A 82 2.85 7.22 -1.04
C TYR A 82 1.60 7.98 -0.58
N SER A 83 0.62 8.15 -1.48
CA SER A 83 -0.79 8.31 -1.08
C SER A 83 -1.35 6.96 -0.67
N TYR A 84 -1.34 6.64 0.62
CA TYR A 84 -2.47 5.91 1.20
C TYR A 84 -3.54 6.94 1.52
N HIS A 85 -4.65 6.89 0.81
CA HIS A 85 -5.85 7.66 1.16
C HIS A 85 -6.37 7.18 2.51
N THR A 86 -6.31 8.04 3.53
CA THR A 86 -7.14 7.92 4.74
C THR A 86 -8.23 9.00 4.69
N PRO A 87 -9.51 8.63 4.47
CA PRO A 87 -10.62 9.56 4.67
C PRO A 87 -10.98 9.63 6.16
N SER A 88 -10.89 10.82 6.73
CA SER A 88 -11.39 11.17 8.06
C SER A 88 -12.84 11.68 7.97
N ASN A 89 -13.75 10.83 8.42
CA ASN A 89 -15.00 11.07 9.16
C ASN A 89 -16.15 10.21 8.66
N ALA A 90 -16.47 9.25 9.52
CA ALA A 90 -17.77 8.65 9.81
C ALA A 90 -18.88 8.86 8.76
N GLU A 91 -19.27 7.79 8.08
CA GLU A 91 -20.46 7.00 8.46
C GLU A 91 -20.59 5.79 7.54
N ARG A 92 -20.61 4.60 8.17
CA ARG A 92 -21.00 3.28 7.64
C ARG A 92 -20.31 2.74 6.37
N SER A 93 -19.90 1.49 6.52
CA SER A 93 -19.87 0.46 5.47
C SER A 93 -18.54 0.26 4.75
N GLY A 94 -17.87 -0.84 5.13
CA GLY A 94 -17.32 -1.78 4.15
C GLY A 94 -16.03 -1.38 3.44
N SER A 95 -14.91 -1.68 4.07
CA SER A 95 -13.56 -1.70 3.49
C SER A 95 -13.48 -2.59 2.23
N SER A 96 -13.61 -1.98 1.05
CA SER A 96 -13.35 -2.57 -0.26
C SER A 96 -11.86 -2.45 -0.60
N GLY A 97 -11.07 -3.47 -0.22
CA GLY A 97 -9.64 -3.52 -0.52
C GLY A 97 -8.90 -4.81 -0.14
N MET A 98 -9.62 -5.87 0.28
CA MET A 98 -9.03 -7.16 0.68
C MET A 98 -9.88 -8.37 0.25
N GLU A 99 -10.73 -8.21 -0.77
CA GLU A 99 -11.91 -9.08 -0.97
C GLU A 99 -11.61 -10.51 -1.47
N THR A 100 -10.37 -10.83 -1.88
CA THR A 100 -10.02 -12.18 -2.36
C THR A 100 -9.48 -13.09 -1.26
N PHE A 101 -8.92 -12.54 -0.18
CA PHE A 101 -8.46 -13.35 0.97
C PHE A 101 -9.44 -13.29 2.15
N GLY A 102 -10.29 -12.26 2.23
CA GLY A 102 -11.24 -12.07 3.33
C GLY A 102 -12.40 -13.05 3.36
N ARG A 103 -12.95 -13.45 2.20
CA ARG A 103 -14.15 -14.32 2.16
C ARG A 103 -13.88 -15.74 2.65
N GLY A 104 -12.77 -16.35 2.23
CA GLY A 104 -12.37 -17.69 2.71
C GLY A 104 -11.99 -17.69 4.19
N CYS A 105 -11.20 -16.69 4.61
CA CYS A 105 -10.80 -16.54 6.01
C CYS A 105 -12.01 -16.30 6.94
N LEU A 106 -13.00 -15.51 6.50
CA LEU A 106 -14.25 -15.28 7.25
C LEU A 106 -15.01 -16.59 7.51
N TRP A 107 -15.14 -17.48 6.51
CA TRP A 107 -15.79 -18.78 6.67
C TRP A 107 -15.03 -19.71 7.63
N LEU A 108 -13.69 -19.68 7.60
CA LEU A 108 -12.89 -20.41 8.59
C LEU A 108 -13.06 -19.87 10.00
N ILE A 109 -13.12 -18.55 10.18
CA ILE A 109 -13.35 -17.93 11.49
C ILE A 109 -14.75 -18.29 12.02
N LEU A 110 -15.79 -18.20 11.17
CA LEU A 110 -17.14 -18.64 11.54
C LEU A 110 -17.22 -20.13 11.87
N GLY A 111 -16.56 -20.98 11.08
CA GLY A 111 -16.51 -22.42 11.30
C GLY A 111 -15.79 -22.79 12.61
N THR A 112 -14.67 -22.14 12.91
CA THR A 112 -13.92 -22.36 14.15
C THR A 112 -14.68 -21.88 15.37
N VAL A 113 -15.30 -20.70 15.32
CA VAL A 113 -16.15 -20.18 16.41
C VAL A 113 -17.34 -21.12 16.67
N GLY A 114 -18.00 -21.61 15.61
CA GLY A 114 -19.09 -22.57 15.73
C GLY A 114 -18.65 -23.92 16.33
N LEU A 115 -17.50 -24.45 15.89
CA LEU A 115 -16.93 -25.69 16.42
C LEU A 115 -16.56 -25.55 17.91
N LEU A 116 -15.97 -24.42 18.29
CA LEU A 116 -15.62 -24.12 19.67
C LEU A 116 -16.87 -23.99 20.56
N PHE A 117 -17.93 -23.35 20.04
CA PHE A 117 -19.20 -23.25 20.76
C PHE A 117 -19.86 -24.63 20.96
N LEU A 118 -19.82 -25.49 19.95
CA LEU A 118 -20.33 -26.86 20.06
C LEU A 118 -19.49 -27.70 21.03
N ALA A 119 -18.16 -27.55 21.01
CA ALA A 119 -17.24 -28.20 21.94
C ALA A 119 -17.49 -27.75 23.40
N PHE A 120 -17.82 -26.48 23.61
CA PHE A 120 -18.21 -25.95 24.92
C PHE A 120 -19.52 -26.59 25.42
N LEU A 121 -20.52 -26.75 24.54
CA LEU A 121 -21.79 -27.41 24.89
C LEU A 121 -21.66 -28.91 25.17
N THR A 122 -20.78 -29.60 24.44
CA THR A 122 -20.57 -31.05 24.57
C THR A 122 -19.47 -31.43 25.56
N HIS A 123 -18.79 -30.44 26.15
CA HIS A 123 -17.69 -30.60 27.12
C HIS A 123 -16.66 -31.66 26.70
N SER A 124 -16.43 -31.77 25.38
CA SER A 124 -15.64 -32.82 24.74
C SER A 124 -14.47 -32.20 24.00
N THR A 125 -13.27 -32.76 24.17
CA THR A 125 -12.08 -32.33 23.44
C THR A 125 -12.09 -32.96 22.05
N ILE A 126 -12.68 -32.26 21.08
CA ILE A 126 -12.73 -32.68 19.67
C ILE A 126 -11.30 -32.62 19.09
N ASN A 127 -10.58 -33.74 19.15
CA ASN A 127 -9.28 -33.91 18.50
C ASN A 127 -9.53 -34.32 17.04
N ILE A 128 -9.59 -33.33 16.14
CA ILE A 128 -9.70 -33.60 14.70
C ILE A 128 -8.29 -33.94 14.18
N PRO A 129 -8.07 -35.18 13.73
CA PRO A 129 -6.77 -35.54 13.19
C PRO A 129 -6.47 -34.73 11.93
N TRP A 130 -5.21 -34.37 11.75
CA TRP A 130 -4.79 -33.38 10.76
C TRP A 130 -5.21 -33.75 9.31
N PHE A 131 -5.29 -35.05 9.01
CA PHE A 131 -5.73 -35.56 7.71
C PHE A 131 -7.20 -35.24 7.36
N ILE A 132 -8.05 -34.94 8.35
CA ILE A 132 -9.45 -34.51 8.13
C ILE A 132 -9.53 -32.99 8.05
N PHE A 133 -8.72 -32.28 8.83
CA PHE A 133 -8.75 -30.83 8.89
C PHE A 133 -8.32 -30.17 7.57
N ILE A 134 -7.20 -30.61 6.99
CA ILE A 134 -6.65 -30.07 5.74
C ILE A 134 -7.65 -30.14 4.57
N PRO A 135 -8.26 -31.30 4.24
CA PRO A 135 -9.18 -31.37 3.10
C PRO A 135 -10.43 -30.53 3.32
N ILE A 136 -10.92 -30.39 4.56
CA ILE A 136 -12.04 -29.50 4.89
C ILE A 136 -11.68 -28.05 4.58
N VAL A 137 -10.50 -27.60 5.00
CA VAL A 137 -10.04 -26.23 4.73
C VAL A 137 -9.92 -25.99 3.21
N ILE A 138 -9.32 -26.92 2.47
CA ILE A 138 -9.19 -26.83 1.01
C ILE A 138 -10.57 -26.77 0.33
N LEU A 139 -11.52 -27.61 0.77
CA LEU A 139 -12.88 -27.66 0.22
C LEU A 139 -13.62 -26.34 0.45
N VAL A 140 -13.52 -25.76 1.64
CA VAL A 140 -14.13 -24.46 1.97
C VAL A 140 -13.54 -23.34 1.10
N PHE A 141 -12.21 -23.29 0.94
CA PHE A 141 -11.57 -22.33 0.05
C PHE A 141 -11.98 -22.52 -1.41
N TRP A 142 -12.11 -23.76 -1.87
CA TRP A 142 -12.53 -24.08 -3.22
C TRP A 142 -13.98 -23.68 -3.50
N LEU A 143 -14.91 -23.94 -2.57
CA LEU A 143 -16.30 -23.48 -2.68
C LEU A 143 -16.41 -21.95 -2.67
N ALA A 144 -15.63 -21.28 -1.81
CA ALA A 144 -15.57 -19.82 -1.78
C ALA A 144 -15.03 -19.24 -3.10
N ALA A 145 -14.00 -19.87 -3.68
CA ALA A 145 -13.44 -19.48 -4.97
C ALA A 145 -14.42 -19.68 -6.13
N LYS A 146 -15.21 -20.76 -6.12
CA LYS A 146 -16.19 -21.06 -7.18
C LYS A 146 -17.36 -20.07 -7.21
N LYS A 147 -17.75 -19.51 -6.06
CA LYS A 147 -18.88 -18.57 -5.95
C LYS A 147 -18.51 -17.12 -6.35
N SER A 148 -17.23 -16.82 -6.57
CA SER A 148 -16.74 -15.48 -6.92
C SER A 148 -16.62 -15.24 -8.44
N LYS A 149 -17.11 -16.16 -9.28
CA LYS A 149 -17.20 -16.01 -10.74
C LYS A 149 -18.64 -15.79 -11.18
#